data_AF-A0A443PDW8-F1
#
_entry.id   AF-A0A443PDW8-F1
#
_cell.length_a   1.000
_cell.length_b   1.000
_cell.length_c   1.000
_cell.angle_alpha   90.00
_cell.angle_beta   90.00
_cell.angle_gamma   90.00
#
_symmetry.space_group_name_H-M   'P 1'
#
loop_
_entity.id
_entity.type
_entity.pdbx_description
1 polymer ?
#
loop_
_entity_poly.entity_id
_entity_poly.type
_entity_poly.pdbx_seq_one_letter_code
_entity_poly.pdbx_strand_id
1 'polypeptide(L)'
;MHDLKEIGSILYWMGLLDIVMREIETTQFMQIAPWLGLIPGTDEQVQQAQDVKNSPIVSLFKSATSVIVSHPRCPSPSSFFTMSKQAEAADLLYRTNMHTGSVLEYTLAFASAALDRYRSKWSAAPKTGFIDITTSKDFYRVYSGLQFGYLEESVQEMSNNRELLGDSVAWGGCTIIYLLGQQLHFELFDFTYQLLNISEAESATITSLPTDRSRHANYVQGWENLLEAMKKARRLNNHVFSMLRARCPLEDKIACAIKQSGAPLHRVKYENTVSAFETLPQKGV
;
A
#
# COMPACT_ATOMS: atom_id res chain seq x y z
N MET A 1 -0.58 -9.68 18.95
CA MET A 1 0.59 -9.76 18.05
C MET A 1 0.36 -10.72 16.90
N HIS A 2 -0.10 -11.95 17.13
CA HIS A 2 -0.39 -12.92 16.07
C HIS A 2 -1.37 -12.40 15.00
N ASP A 3 -2.50 -11.81 15.41
CA ASP A 3 -3.49 -11.27 14.47
C ASP A 3 -2.93 -10.13 13.61
N LEU A 4 -2.07 -9.27 14.18
CA LEU A 4 -1.41 -8.21 13.42
C LEU A 4 -0.43 -8.78 12.40
N LYS A 5 0.26 -9.86 12.75
CA LYS A 5 1.10 -10.62 11.80
C LYS A 5 0.26 -11.14 10.65
N GLU A 6 -0.89 -11.77 10.90
CA GLU A 6 -1.74 -12.31 9.83
C GLU A 6 -2.19 -11.20 8.87
N ILE A 7 -2.68 -10.08 9.42
CA ILE A 7 -3.09 -8.91 8.64
C ILE A 7 -1.92 -8.40 7.79
N GLY A 8 -0.76 -8.19 8.40
CA GLY A 8 0.40 -7.69 7.67
C GLY A 8 0.97 -8.68 6.65
N SER A 9 0.92 -9.98 6.91
CA SER A 9 1.32 -11.01 5.97
C SER A 9 0.42 -11.03 4.73
N ILE A 10 -0.89 -10.89 4.92
CA ILE A 10 -1.84 -10.78 3.80
C ILE A 10 -1.55 -9.52 2.98
N LEU A 11 -1.39 -8.36 3.63
CA LEU A 11 -1.09 -7.10 2.94
C LEU A 11 0.22 -7.16 2.16
N TYR A 12 1.27 -7.71 2.78
CA TYR A 12 2.56 -7.88 2.13
C TYR A 12 2.44 -8.82 0.92
N TRP A 13 1.71 -9.94 1.06
CA TRP A 13 1.48 -10.87 -0.04
C TRP A 13 0.71 -10.23 -1.19
N MET A 14 -0.32 -9.42 -0.90
CA MET A 14 -1.05 -8.66 -1.94
C MET A 14 -0.13 -7.66 -2.63
N GLY A 15 0.80 -7.03 -1.91
CA GLY A 15 1.83 -6.18 -2.50
C GLY A 15 2.79 -6.92 -3.44
N LEU A 16 3.22 -8.13 -3.07
CA LEU A 16 4.04 -8.99 -3.92
C LEU A 16 3.29 -9.44 -5.17
N LEU A 17 2.03 -9.86 -5.01
CA LEU A 17 1.17 -10.25 -6.13
C LEU A 17 1.01 -9.09 -7.13
N ASP A 18 0.82 -7.88 -6.62
CA ASP A 18 0.75 -6.65 -7.42
C ASP A 18 2.01 -6.42 -8.28
N ILE A 19 3.19 -6.69 -7.71
CA ILE A 19 4.47 -6.54 -8.41
C ILE A 19 4.56 -7.59 -9.54
N VAL A 20 4.28 -8.85 -9.22
CA VAL A 20 4.35 -9.95 -10.18
C VAL A 20 3.34 -9.78 -11.32
N MET A 21 2.11 -9.37 -10.99
CA MET A 21 1.08 -9.11 -12.00
C MET A 21 1.52 -8.00 -12.95
N ARG A 22 2.02 -6.87 -12.44
CA ARG A 22 2.54 -5.78 -13.27
C ARG A 22 3.70 -6.20 -14.15
N GLU A 23 4.62 -7.02 -13.64
CA GLU A 23 5.76 -7.53 -14.40
C GLU A 23 5.30 -8.39 -15.58
N ILE A 24 4.37 -9.31 -15.33
CA ILE A 24 3.78 -10.18 -16.37
C ILE A 24 3.02 -9.34 -17.39
N GLU A 25 2.17 -8.42 -16.95
CA GLU A 25 1.36 -7.56 -17.82
C GLU A 25 2.24 -6.65 -18.67
N THR A 26 3.29 -6.07 -18.11
CA THR A 26 4.26 -5.26 -18.85
C THR A 26 4.98 -6.10 -19.90
N THR A 27 5.41 -7.31 -19.54
CA THR A 27 6.10 -8.20 -20.48
C THR A 27 5.18 -8.62 -21.63
N GLN A 28 3.93 -8.98 -21.32
CA GLN A 28 2.92 -9.32 -22.33
C GLN A 28 2.59 -8.12 -23.20
N PHE A 29 2.45 -6.94 -22.61
CA PHE A 29 2.20 -5.70 -23.32
C PHE A 29 3.29 -5.42 -24.36
N MET A 30 4.56 -5.56 -24.00
CA MET A 30 5.69 -5.34 -24.92
C MET A 30 5.67 -6.32 -26.11
N GLN A 31 5.16 -7.54 -25.92
CA GLN A 31 5.04 -8.54 -26.98
C GLN A 31 3.85 -8.30 -27.91
N ILE A 32 2.74 -7.81 -27.39
CA ILE A 32 1.49 -7.59 -28.15
C ILE A 32 1.42 -6.20 -28.80
N ALA A 33 2.15 -5.21 -28.28
CA ALA A 33 2.07 -3.82 -28.73
C ALA A 33 2.20 -3.66 -30.27
N PRO A 34 3.15 -4.30 -30.97
CA PRO A 34 3.26 -4.18 -32.43
C PRO A 34 2.04 -4.73 -33.18
N TRP A 35 1.42 -5.80 -32.67
CA TRP A 35 0.24 -6.43 -33.24
C TRP A 35 -1.02 -5.57 -33.09
N LEU A 36 -1.05 -4.75 -32.04
CA LEU A 36 -2.08 -3.74 -31.78
C LEU A 36 -1.81 -2.41 -32.53
N GLY A 37 -0.65 -2.28 -33.18
CA GLY A 37 -0.25 -1.06 -33.88
C GLY A 37 0.21 0.04 -32.94
N LEU A 38 0.68 -0.33 -31.75
CA LEU A 38 1.19 0.57 -30.73
C LEU A 38 2.71 0.73 -30.92
N ILE A 39 3.17 1.97 -30.97
CA ILE A 39 4.59 2.34 -31.10
C ILE A 39 5.00 3.27 -29.96
N PRO A 40 6.28 3.25 -29.54
CA PRO A 40 6.80 4.21 -28.58
C PRO A 40 6.67 5.64 -29.11
N GLY A 41 6.05 6.54 -28.33
CA GLY A 41 5.98 7.97 -28.61
C GLY A 41 7.13 8.76 -27.98
N THR A 42 7.12 10.08 -28.17
CA THR A 42 8.22 10.98 -27.76
C THR A 42 8.23 11.33 -26.26
N ASP A 43 7.13 11.15 -25.53
CA ASP A 43 6.99 11.55 -24.11
C ASP A 43 6.31 10.46 -23.26
N GLU A 44 6.87 9.24 -23.22
CA GLU A 44 6.32 8.07 -22.49
C GLU A 44 4.92 7.61 -22.91
N GLN A 45 4.29 8.31 -23.85
CA GLN A 45 3.00 7.94 -24.40
C GLN A 45 3.15 6.88 -25.48
N VAL A 46 2.26 5.90 -25.44
CA VAL A 46 2.08 4.95 -26.53
C VAL A 46 1.32 5.64 -27.65
N GLN A 47 1.92 5.73 -28.82
CA GLN A 47 1.26 6.27 -30.01
C GLN A 47 0.70 5.15 -30.87
N GLN A 48 -0.45 5.39 -31.49
CA GLN A 48 -0.96 4.48 -32.50
C GLN A 48 -0.25 4.79 -33.82
N ALA A 49 0.38 3.79 -34.43
CA ALA A 49 1.27 3.97 -35.58
C ALA A 49 0.60 4.68 -36.77
N GLN A 50 -0.72 4.57 -36.90
CA GLN A 50 -1.54 5.25 -37.91
C GLN A 50 -2.99 5.41 -37.43
N ASP A 51 -3.72 6.36 -38.03
CA ASP A 51 -5.17 6.61 -37.87
C ASP A 51 -6.03 5.51 -38.54
N VAL A 52 -5.58 4.26 -38.41
CA VAL A 52 -6.20 3.09 -39.03
C VAL A 52 -7.24 2.54 -38.04
N LYS A 53 -8.48 2.46 -38.52
CA LYS A 53 -9.65 1.97 -37.76
C LYS A 53 -9.44 0.59 -37.12
N ASN A 54 -8.57 -0.24 -37.68
CA ASN A 54 -8.28 -1.60 -37.23
C ASN A 54 -6.78 -1.76 -36.89
N SER A 55 -6.45 -2.59 -35.90
CA SER A 55 -5.05 -2.94 -35.63
C SER A 55 -4.41 -3.78 -36.76
N PRO A 56 -3.07 -3.88 -36.80
CA PRO A 56 -2.36 -4.75 -37.74
C PRO A 56 -2.87 -6.20 -37.73
N ILE A 57 -3.11 -6.79 -36.56
CA ILE A 57 -3.62 -8.17 -36.47
C ILE A 57 -5.02 -8.31 -37.08
N VAL A 58 -5.93 -7.37 -36.79
CA VAL A 58 -7.28 -7.38 -37.37
C VAL A 58 -7.23 -7.16 -38.87
N SER A 59 -6.40 -6.24 -39.34
CA SER A 59 -6.24 -5.93 -40.77
C SER A 59 -5.66 -7.12 -41.54
N LEU A 60 -4.70 -7.84 -40.94
CA LEU A 60 -4.11 -9.06 -41.51
C LEU A 60 -5.16 -10.15 -41.72
N PHE A 61 -5.92 -10.50 -40.67
CA PHE A 61 -6.91 -11.58 -40.76
C PHE A 61 -8.13 -11.20 -41.62
N LYS A 62 -8.55 -9.93 -41.63
CA LYS A 62 -9.58 -9.45 -42.57
C LYS A 62 -9.11 -9.57 -44.02
N SER A 63 -7.89 -9.14 -44.30
CA SER A 63 -7.31 -9.21 -45.65
C SER A 63 -7.15 -10.66 -46.12
N ALA A 64 -6.62 -11.53 -45.26
CA ALA A 64 -6.47 -12.96 -45.56
C ALA A 64 -7.83 -13.63 -45.84
N THR A 65 -8.85 -13.31 -45.04
CA THR A 65 -10.22 -13.81 -45.24
C THR A 65 -10.78 -13.36 -46.59
N SER A 66 -10.62 -12.09 -46.95
CA SER A 66 -11.06 -11.56 -48.24
C SER A 66 -10.42 -12.29 -49.42
N VAL A 67 -9.11 -12.58 -49.35
CA VAL A 67 -8.37 -13.29 -50.40
C VAL A 67 -8.85 -14.73 -50.54
N ILE A 68 -9.08 -15.45 -49.44
CA ILE A 68 -9.56 -16.84 -49.45
C ILE A 68 -10.99 -16.93 -49.98
N VAL A 69 -11.87 -16.02 -49.57
CA VAL A 69 -13.27 -15.99 -50.02
C VAL A 69 -13.37 -15.75 -51.52
N SER A 70 -12.46 -14.94 -52.08
CA SER A 70 -12.39 -14.70 -53.53
C SER A 70 -11.77 -15.86 -54.33
N HIS A 71 -11.18 -16.87 -53.68
CA HIS A 71 -10.49 -17.96 -54.38
C HIS A 71 -11.46 -19.01 -54.96
N PRO A 72 -11.41 -19.29 -56.27
CA PRO A 72 -12.37 -20.19 -56.94
C PRO A 72 -12.34 -21.66 -56.46
N ARG A 73 -11.23 -22.08 -55.84
CA ARG A 73 -11.01 -23.45 -55.36
C ARG A 73 -11.18 -23.59 -53.85
N CYS A 74 -11.67 -22.55 -53.15
CA CYS A 74 -11.88 -22.64 -51.71
C CYS A 74 -13.07 -23.58 -51.41
N PRO A 75 -12.86 -24.72 -50.73
CA PRO A 75 -13.94 -25.65 -50.43
C PRO A 75 -14.85 -25.15 -49.29
N SER A 76 -14.30 -24.37 -48.35
CA SER A 76 -15.04 -23.73 -47.26
C SER A 76 -14.25 -22.56 -46.67
N PRO A 77 -14.78 -21.33 -46.69
CA PRO A 77 -14.13 -20.17 -46.06
C PRO A 77 -14.43 -20.02 -44.56
N SER A 78 -15.21 -20.93 -43.95
CA SER A 78 -15.75 -20.75 -42.59
C SER A 78 -14.67 -20.54 -41.53
N SER A 79 -13.55 -21.27 -41.60
CA SER A 79 -12.45 -21.15 -40.65
C SER A 79 -11.78 -19.77 -40.67
N PHE A 80 -11.66 -19.16 -41.86
CA PHE A 80 -11.08 -17.83 -42.01
C PHE A 80 -12.01 -16.74 -41.47
N PHE A 81 -13.33 -16.87 -41.68
CA PHE A 81 -14.30 -16.00 -41.03
C PHE A 81 -14.21 -16.07 -39.49
N THR A 82 -14.08 -17.28 -38.94
CA THR A 82 -13.88 -17.47 -37.50
C THR A 82 -12.59 -16.83 -37.02
N MET A 83 -11.46 -17.04 -37.71
CA MET A 83 -10.18 -16.41 -37.38
C MET A 83 -10.26 -14.88 -37.44
N SER A 84 -10.93 -14.31 -38.43
CA SER A 84 -11.12 -12.85 -38.52
C SER A 84 -11.91 -12.30 -37.34
N LYS A 85 -12.97 -12.98 -36.89
CA LYS A 85 -13.74 -12.58 -35.70
C LYS A 85 -12.92 -12.76 -34.42
N GLN A 86 -12.16 -13.84 -34.32
CA GLN A 86 -11.27 -14.09 -33.19
C GLN A 86 -10.16 -13.04 -33.09
N ALA A 87 -9.64 -12.55 -34.21
CA ALA A 87 -8.66 -11.46 -34.23
C ALA A 87 -9.26 -10.15 -33.68
N GLU A 88 -10.53 -9.83 -33.99
CA GLU A 88 -11.23 -8.67 -33.41
C GLU A 88 -11.45 -8.84 -31.90
N ALA A 89 -11.84 -10.04 -31.45
CA ALA A 89 -12.01 -10.32 -30.03
C ALA A 89 -10.68 -10.25 -29.27
N ALA A 90 -9.60 -10.79 -29.84
CA ALA A 90 -8.26 -10.72 -29.27
C ALA A 90 -7.76 -9.27 -29.18
N ASP A 91 -7.96 -8.47 -30.24
CA ASP A 91 -7.61 -7.04 -30.25
C ASP A 91 -8.27 -6.28 -29.09
N LEU A 92 -9.57 -6.51 -28.89
CA LEU A 92 -10.33 -5.89 -27.80
C LEU A 92 -9.78 -6.32 -26.43
N LEU A 93 -9.64 -7.63 -26.21
CA LEU A 93 -9.17 -8.19 -24.92
C LEU A 93 -7.79 -7.65 -24.52
N TYR A 94 -6.87 -7.62 -25.47
CA TYR A 94 -5.51 -7.16 -25.22
C TYR A 94 -5.43 -5.65 -24.99
N ARG A 95 -6.27 -4.86 -25.66
CA ARG A 95 -6.39 -3.42 -25.38
C ARG A 95 -6.99 -3.13 -24.01
N THR A 96 -8.02 -3.88 -23.60
CA THR A 96 -8.66 -3.66 -22.29
C THR A 96 -7.77 -4.04 -21.11
N ASN A 97 -6.86 -5.01 -21.30
CA ASN A 97 -5.94 -5.45 -20.25
C ASN A 97 -4.72 -4.53 -20.04
N MET A 98 -4.63 -3.38 -20.72
CA MET A 98 -3.55 -2.41 -20.54
C MET A 98 -3.66 -1.59 -19.24
N HIS A 99 -4.82 -1.59 -18.58
CA HIS A 99 -5.12 -0.79 -17.39
C HIS A 99 -5.69 -1.65 -16.25
N THR A 100 -4.95 -2.67 -15.86
CA THR A 100 -5.28 -3.51 -14.70
C THR A 100 -5.14 -2.71 -13.40
N GLY A 101 -6.14 -2.81 -12.53
CA GLY A 101 -6.13 -2.16 -11.23
C GLY A 101 -5.20 -2.87 -10.23
N SER A 102 -4.78 -2.17 -9.18
CA SER A 102 -3.93 -2.73 -8.13
C SER A 102 -4.76 -3.56 -7.13
N VAL A 103 -4.43 -4.84 -6.97
CA VAL A 103 -5.01 -5.74 -5.96
C VAL A 103 -4.69 -5.23 -4.55
N LEU A 104 -3.51 -4.66 -4.34
CA LEU A 104 -3.16 -4.02 -3.08
C LEU A 104 -4.06 -2.83 -2.75
N GLU A 105 -4.33 -1.94 -3.73
CA GLU A 105 -5.24 -0.81 -3.54
C GLU A 105 -6.65 -1.26 -3.16
N TYR A 106 -7.19 -2.27 -3.86
CA TYR A 106 -8.48 -2.87 -3.51
C TYR A 106 -8.47 -3.48 -2.10
N THR A 107 -7.39 -4.17 -1.73
CA THR A 107 -7.23 -4.76 -0.39
C THR A 107 -7.22 -3.68 0.69
N LEU A 108 -6.52 -2.56 0.46
CA LEU A 108 -6.46 -1.43 1.40
C LEU A 108 -7.82 -0.70 1.51
N ALA A 109 -8.53 -0.53 0.40
CA ALA A 109 -9.87 0.04 0.39
C ALA A 109 -10.85 -0.84 1.19
N PHE A 110 -10.80 -2.16 0.99
CA PHE A 110 -11.60 -3.10 1.75
C PHE A 110 -11.24 -3.12 3.24
N ALA A 111 -9.95 -3.10 3.57
CA ALA A 111 -9.49 -3.03 4.96
C ALA A 111 -9.98 -1.73 5.64
N SER A 112 -9.94 -0.60 4.94
CA SER A 112 -10.49 0.67 5.41
C SER A 112 -11.99 0.57 5.72
N ALA A 113 -12.77 0.01 4.80
CA ALA A 113 -14.20 -0.23 5.00
C ALA A 113 -14.49 -1.16 6.18
N ALA A 114 -13.66 -2.20 6.36
CA ALA A 114 -13.75 -3.11 7.49
C ALA A 114 -13.43 -2.44 8.83
N LEU A 115 -12.58 -1.41 8.84
CA LEU A 115 -12.23 -0.63 10.03
C LEU A 115 -13.29 0.40 10.42
N ASP A 116 -14.15 0.84 9.49
CA ASP A 116 -15.13 1.91 9.76
C ASP A 116 -16.07 1.60 10.94
N ARG A 117 -16.46 0.32 11.11
CA ARG A 117 -17.28 -0.13 12.27
C ARG A 117 -16.59 0.02 13.63
N TYR A 118 -15.27 0.12 13.65
CA TYR A 118 -14.47 0.28 14.87
C TYR A 118 -13.95 1.70 15.06
N ARG A 119 -14.10 2.57 14.05
CA ARG A 119 -13.50 3.91 14.02
C ARG A 119 -13.91 4.78 15.21
N SER A 120 -15.17 4.73 15.63
CA SER A 120 -15.65 5.49 16.79
C SER A 120 -15.01 5.06 18.12
N LYS A 121 -14.55 3.81 18.21
CA LYS A 121 -13.89 3.27 19.41
C LYS A 121 -12.37 3.47 19.36
N TRP A 122 -11.78 3.37 18.17
CA TRP A 122 -10.33 3.32 17.95
C TRP A 122 -9.74 4.62 17.41
N SER A 123 -10.57 5.60 17.07
CA SER A 123 -10.22 6.93 16.58
C SER A 123 -11.32 7.91 16.98
N ALA A 124 -11.51 8.06 18.29
CA ALA A 124 -12.59 8.89 18.83
C ALA A 124 -12.21 10.37 18.74
N ALA A 125 -13.15 11.22 18.30
CA ALA A 125 -12.91 12.65 18.31
C ALA A 125 -12.76 13.16 19.76
N PRO A 126 -11.70 13.92 20.08
CA PRO A 126 -11.52 14.46 21.42
C PRO A 126 -12.65 15.43 21.80
N LYS A 127 -13.09 15.39 23.06
CA LYS A 127 -14.19 16.25 23.54
C LYS A 127 -13.85 17.74 23.52
N THR A 128 -12.58 18.06 23.68
CA THR A 128 -12.06 19.44 23.76
C THR A 128 -11.71 20.02 22.39
N GLY A 129 -11.72 19.20 21.34
CA GLY A 129 -11.22 19.58 20.02
C GLY A 129 -9.68 19.54 19.89
N PHE A 130 -8.95 19.26 20.97
CA PHE A 130 -7.50 19.04 20.98
C PHE A 130 -7.18 17.57 21.19
N ILE A 131 -6.04 17.11 20.68
CA ILE A 131 -5.62 15.71 20.87
C ILE A 131 -5.52 15.35 22.37
N ASP A 132 -6.09 14.20 22.75
CA ASP A 132 -5.99 13.67 24.11
C ASP A 132 -4.63 12.98 24.29
N ILE A 133 -3.68 13.65 24.96
CA ILE A 133 -2.29 13.17 25.05
C ILE A 133 -2.14 12.05 26.08
N THR A 134 -2.86 12.11 27.20
CA THR A 134 -2.64 11.26 28.39
C THR A 134 -3.60 10.08 28.51
N THR A 135 -4.81 10.18 27.94
CA THR A 135 -5.88 9.18 28.12
C THR A 135 -6.44 8.64 26.81
N SER A 136 -5.70 8.83 25.70
CA SER A 136 -6.13 8.35 24.39
C SER A 136 -6.32 6.84 24.39
N LYS A 137 -7.49 6.43 23.87
CA LYS A 137 -7.87 5.03 23.61
C LYS A 137 -7.71 4.69 22.13
N ASP A 138 -7.02 5.56 21.39
CA ASP A 138 -6.82 5.39 19.96
C ASP A 138 -5.90 4.21 19.70
N PHE A 139 -6.08 3.59 18.54
CA PHE A 139 -5.33 2.40 18.17
C PHE A 139 -3.82 2.63 18.18
N TYR A 140 -3.34 3.81 17.77
CA TYR A 140 -1.91 4.11 17.79
C TYR A 140 -1.27 3.97 19.19
N ARG A 141 -2.01 4.32 20.26
CA ARG A 141 -1.53 4.15 21.65
C ARG A 141 -1.43 2.69 22.02
N VAL A 142 -2.44 1.90 21.65
CA VAL A 142 -2.46 0.46 21.87
C VAL A 142 -1.28 -0.21 21.15
N TYR A 143 -1.08 0.12 19.87
CA TYR A 143 0.03 -0.43 19.09
C TYR A 143 1.39 0.00 19.64
N SER A 144 1.54 1.25 20.09
CA SER A 144 2.78 1.71 20.72
C SER A 144 3.15 0.90 21.96
N GLY A 145 2.17 0.60 22.83
CA GLY A 145 2.37 -0.26 23.99
C GLY A 145 2.74 -1.70 23.61
N LEU A 146 2.05 -2.27 22.60
CA LEU A 146 2.36 -3.61 22.08
C LEU A 146 3.77 -3.70 21.49
N GLN A 147 4.18 -2.69 20.72
CA GLN A 147 5.52 -2.61 20.15
C GLN A 147 6.58 -2.52 21.25
N PHE A 148 6.36 -1.65 22.24
CA PHE A 148 7.29 -1.49 23.35
C PHE A 148 7.47 -2.80 24.11
N GLY A 149 6.37 -3.42 24.56
CA GLY A 149 6.43 -4.70 25.30
C GLY A 149 7.10 -5.81 24.50
N TYR A 150 6.80 -5.92 23.20
CA TYR A 150 7.43 -6.91 22.33
C TYR A 150 8.93 -6.69 22.15
N LEU A 151 9.36 -5.44 21.99
CA LEU A 151 10.78 -5.13 21.85
C LEU A 151 11.53 -5.44 23.16
N GLU A 152 10.95 -5.13 24.31
CA GLU A 152 11.51 -5.45 25.63
C GLU A 152 11.63 -6.98 25.84
N GLU A 153 10.56 -7.73 25.60
CA GLU A 153 10.56 -9.21 25.67
C GLU A 153 11.59 -9.82 24.72
N SER A 154 11.72 -9.28 23.49
CA SER A 154 12.64 -9.80 22.48
C SER A 154 14.13 -9.64 22.81
N VAL A 155 14.46 -8.75 23.76
CA VAL A 155 15.83 -8.51 24.21
C VAL A 155 16.15 -9.31 25.48
N GLN A 156 15.14 -9.62 26.29
CA GLN A 156 15.28 -10.46 27.48
C GLN A 156 15.33 -11.95 27.14
N GLU A 157 14.51 -12.42 26.19
CA GLU A 157 14.53 -13.79 25.73
C GLU A 157 15.54 -13.96 24.58
N MET A 158 16.71 -14.57 24.88
CA MET A 158 17.73 -14.90 23.88
C MET A 158 17.30 -16.02 22.89
N SER A 159 16.04 -16.49 22.96
CA SER A 159 15.53 -17.65 22.24
C SER A 159 14.41 -17.28 21.26
N ASN A 160 14.66 -17.48 19.95
CA ASN A 160 13.78 -17.75 18.80
C ASN A 160 12.45 -16.99 18.58
N ASN A 161 11.89 -16.24 19.53
CA ASN A 161 10.58 -15.60 19.38
C ASN A 161 10.58 -14.42 18.39
N ARG A 162 11.73 -13.75 18.24
CA ARG A 162 11.92 -12.67 17.24
C ARG A 162 11.81 -13.18 15.80
N GLU A 163 12.15 -14.45 15.55
CA GLU A 163 12.00 -15.10 14.24
C GLU A 163 10.55 -15.53 13.97
N LEU A 164 9.70 -15.65 14.99
CA LEU A 164 8.35 -16.18 14.83
C LEU A 164 7.39 -15.15 14.21
N LEU A 165 7.51 -13.87 14.59
CA LEU A 165 6.54 -12.85 14.19
C LEU A 165 6.93 -12.06 12.93
N GLY A 166 8.23 -11.80 12.72
CA GLY A 166 8.75 -11.10 11.55
C GLY A 166 8.24 -9.67 11.36
N ASP A 167 8.53 -9.09 10.20
CA ASP A 167 8.17 -7.70 9.86
C ASP A 167 6.67 -7.48 9.65
N SER A 168 5.90 -8.57 9.49
CA SER A 168 4.47 -8.49 9.20
C SER A 168 3.66 -7.87 10.35
N VAL A 169 4.13 -7.95 11.59
CA VAL A 169 3.45 -7.24 12.69
C VAL A 169 3.46 -5.73 12.45
N ALA A 170 4.58 -5.18 11.98
CA ALA A 170 4.68 -3.76 11.64
C ALA A 170 3.78 -3.41 10.46
N TRP A 171 3.76 -4.25 9.43
CA TRP A 171 2.83 -4.09 8.30
C TRP A 171 1.37 -4.05 8.76
N GLY A 172 0.95 -4.93 9.66
CA GLY A 172 -0.42 -4.95 10.18
C GLY A 172 -0.74 -3.72 11.03
N GLY A 173 0.11 -3.44 12.03
CA GLY A 173 -0.10 -2.33 12.95
C GLY A 173 -0.06 -0.95 12.28
N CYS A 174 0.99 -0.68 11.50
CA CYS A 174 1.13 0.57 10.77
C CYS A 174 0.01 0.75 9.73
N THR A 175 -0.49 -0.32 9.08
CA THR A 175 -1.62 -0.19 8.16
C THR A 175 -2.90 0.26 8.87
N ILE A 176 -3.21 -0.29 10.04
CA ILE A 176 -4.39 0.15 10.80
C ILE A 176 -4.22 1.59 11.27
N ILE A 177 -3.05 1.96 11.79
CA ILE A 177 -2.73 3.35 12.19
C ILE A 177 -2.91 4.30 11.00
N TYR A 178 -2.39 3.92 9.84
CA TYR A 178 -2.45 4.70 8.62
C TYR A 178 -3.91 4.92 8.20
N LEU A 179 -4.69 3.85 8.01
CA LEU A 179 -6.09 3.92 7.56
C LEU A 179 -7.02 4.67 8.54
N LEU A 180 -6.71 4.63 9.84
CA LEU A 180 -7.41 5.43 10.85
C LEU A 180 -7.03 6.92 10.84
N GLY A 181 -5.97 7.30 10.12
CA GLY A 181 -5.45 8.67 10.06
C GLY A 181 -4.64 9.07 11.28
N GLN A 182 -3.96 8.12 11.93
CA GLN A 182 -3.29 8.32 13.22
C GLN A 182 -1.76 8.34 13.13
N GLN A 183 -1.19 8.36 11.91
CA GLN A 183 0.26 8.32 11.71
C GLN A 183 1.00 9.44 12.46
N LEU A 184 0.56 10.69 12.33
CA LEU A 184 1.24 11.82 12.99
C LEU A 184 1.17 11.72 14.51
N HIS A 185 0.04 11.26 15.05
CA HIS A 185 -0.12 11.01 16.48
C HIS A 185 0.82 9.91 16.96
N PHE A 186 0.94 8.83 16.18
CA PHE A 186 1.89 7.76 16.44
C PHE A 186 3.33 8.27 16.46
N GLU A 187 3.77 8.97 15.42
CA GLU A 187 5.14 9.49 15.31
C GLU A 187 5.51 10.43 16.46
N LEU A 188 4.56 11.24 16.94
CA LEU A 188 4.79 12.18 18.03
C LEU A 188 4.79 11.53 19.41
N PHE A 189 3.97 10.49 19.61
CA PHE A 189 3.64 9.98 20.94
C PHE A 189 4.01 8.52 21.17
N ASP A 190 4.61 7.83 20.21
CA ASP A 190 5.06 6.46 20.37
C ASP A 190 6.13 6.34 21.49
N PHE A 191 5.92 5.41 22.43
CA PHE A 191 6.80 5.20 23.57
C PHE A 191 8.23 4.82 23.15
N THR A 192 8.36 3.97 22.13
CA THR A 192 9.65 3.57 21.58
C THR A 192 10.39 4.77 21.00
N TYR A 193 9.70 5.63 20.25
CA TYR A 193 10.30 6.81 19.63
C TYR A 193 10.68 7.86 20.68
N GLN A 194 9.84 8.05 21.70
CA GLN A 194 10.14 8.95 22.82
C GLN A 194 11.39 8.51 23.58
N LEU A 195 11.53 7.21 23.87
CA LEU A 195 12.72 6.70 24.56
C LEU A 195 13.99 6.87 23.72
N LEU A 196 13.90 6.62 22.40
CA LEU A 196 15.01 6.89 21.47
C LEU A 196 15.44 8.36 21.51
N ASN A 197 14.48 9.29 21.38
CA ASN A 197 14.78 10.72 21.39
C ASN A 197 15.46 11.16 22.70
N ILE A 198 15.02 10.62 23.85
CA ILE A 198 15.65 10.87 25.15
C ILE A 198 17.09 10.33 25.15
N SER A 199 17.29 9.08 24.71
CA SER A 199 18.62 8.46 24.68
C SER A 199 19.61 9.21 23.77
N GLU A 200 19.12 9.77 22.65
CA GLU A 200 19.92 10.57 21.72
C GLU A 200 20.33 11.91 22.37
N ALA A 201 19.39 12.58 23.08
CA ALA A 201 19.67 13.81 23.80
C ALA A 201 20.65 13.61 24.97
N GLU A 202 20.52 12.51 25.71
CA GLU A 202 21.43 12.15 26.80
C GLU A 202 22.83 11.81 26.26
N SER A 203 22.93 11.04 25.18
CA SER A 203 24.20 10.70 24.53
C SER A 203 24.95 11.95 24.03
N ALA A 204 24.22 12.94 23.50
CA ALA A 204 24.80 14.22 23.12
C ALA A 204 25.37 14.99 24.34
N THR A 205 24.76 14.83 25.51
CA THR A 205 25.18 15.49 26.76
C THR A 205 26.37 14.78 27.41
N ILE A 206 26.40 13.44 27.42
CA ILE A 206 27.42 12.61 28.09
C ILE A 206 28.80 12.66 27.39
N THR A 207 28.88 13.10 26.13
CA THR A 207 30.16 13.36 25.44
C THR A 207 31.00 14.46 26.14
N SER A 208 30.45 15.13 27.16
CA SER A 208 31.13 16.17 27.95
C SER A 208 31.64 15.75 29.35
N LEU A 209 31.42 14.52 29.83
CA LEU A 209 31.94 14.06 31.12
C LEU A 209 32.50 12.63 31.10
N PRO A 210 33.68 12.37 31.71
CA PRO A 210 34.22 11.03 31.86
C PRO A 210 33.58 10.36 33.09
N THR A 211 32.85 9.25 32.90
CA THR A 211 32.41 8.42 34.03
C THR A 211 32.65 6.92 33.82
N ASP A 212 33.10 6.35 34.94
CA ASP A 212 33.59 5.00 35.22
C ASP A 212 32.64 3.86 34.79
N ARG A 213 33.09 3.01 33.87
CA ARG A 213 32.26 1.99 33.16
C ARG A 213 32.36 0.55 33.72
N SER A 214 32.86 0.31 34.93
CA SER A 214 33.31 -1.04 35.30
C SER A 214 32.31 -1.96 36.03
N ARG A 215 31.11 -1.52 36.44
CA ARG A 215 30.18 -2.36 37.25
C ARG A 215 28.85 -2.80 36.63
N HIS A 216 28.54 -2.40 35.39
CA HIS A 216 27.22 -2.66 34.77
C HIS A 216 27.27 -3.20 33.33
N ALA A 217 28.29 -3.97 32.96
CA ALA A 217 28.47 -4.42 31.58
C ALA A 217 27.25 -5.16 30.98
N ASN A 218 26.61 -6.06 31.72
CA ASN A 218 25.46 -6.84 31.20
C ASN A 218 24.16 -6.00 31.08
N TYR A 219 23.93 -5.07 32.01
CA TYR A 219 22.77 -4.15 31.98
C TYR A 219 22.91 -3.13 30.84
N VAL A 220 24.12 -2.58 30.67
CA VAL A 220 24.47 -1.66 29.59
C VAL A 220 24.33 -2.35 28.23
N GLN A 221 24.79 -3.59 28.09
CA GLN A 221 24.65 -4.35 26.84
C GLN A 221 23.20 -4.64 26.47
N GLY A 222 22.36 -5.02 27.44
CA GLY A 222 20.92 -5.23 27.20
C GLY A 222 20.20 -3.95 26.78
N TRP A 223 20.56 -2.82 27.41
CA TRP A 223 20.03 -1.50 27.07
C TRP A 223 20.43 -1.06 25.65
N GLU A 224 21.69 -1.21 25.26
CA GLU A 224 22.16 -0.90 23.90
C GLU A 224 21.46 -1.76 22.84
N ASN A 225 21.29 -3.07 23.12
CA ASN A 225 20.57 -3.98 22.23
C ASN A 225 19.10 -3.58 22.04
N LEU A 226 18.45 -3.12 23.12
CA LEU A 226 17.09 -2.61 23.08
C LEU A 226 17.00 -1.33 22.24
N LEU A 227 17.88 -0.35 22.46
CA LEU A 227 17.91 0.88 21.65
C LEU A 227 18.12 0.57 20.16
N GLU A 228 18.99 -0.38 19.81
CA GLU A 228 19.16 -0.80 18.42
C GLU A 228 17.91 -1.49 17.84
N ALA A 229 17.23 -2.33 18.63
CA ALA A 229 15.96 -2.92 18.21
C ALA A 229 14.88 -1.86 17.98
N MET A 230 14.82 -0.84 18.85
CA MET A 230 13.92 0.30 18.74
C MET A 230 14.20 1.14 17.48
N LYS A 231 15.48 1.40 17.16
CA LYS A 231 15.86 2.09 15.90
C LYS A 231 15.43 1.28 14.66
N LYS A 232 15.59 -0.04 14.69
CA LYS A 232 15.14 -0.94 13.61
C LYS A 232 13.62 -0.87 13.44
N ALA A 233 12.86 -0.93 14.54
CA ALA A 233 11.40 -0.81 14.51
C ALA A 233 10.96 0.55 13.93
N ARG A 234 11.58 1.65 14.36
CA ARG A 234 11.31 3.00 13.82
C ARG A 234 11.53 3.07 12.30
N ARG A 235 12.65 2.53 11.81
CA ARG A 235 12.93 2.48 10.36
C ARG A 235 11.90 1.66 9.61
N LEU A 236 11.54 0.48 10.13
CA LEU A 236 10.55 -0.39 9.51
C LEU A 236 9.17 0.27 9.45
N ASN A 237 8.68 0.83 10.55
CA ASN A 237 7.40 1.54 10.59
C ASN A 237 7.36 2.70 9.58
N ASN A 238 8.42 3.53 9.53
CA ASN A 238 8.50 4.64 8.58
C ASN A 238 8.50 4.16 7.12
N HIS A 239 9.18 3.03 6.85
CA HIS A 239 9.16 2.40 5.54
C HIS A 239 7.74 1.96 5.17
N VAL A 240 7.03 1.27 6.08
CA VAL A 240 5.66 0.83 5.87
C VAL A 240 4.73 2.03 5.61
N PHE A 241 4.80 3.08 6.44
CA PHE A 241 4.00 4.29 6.22
C PHE A 241 4.28 4.95 4.87
N SER A 242 5.54 5.01 4.44
CA SER A 242 5.91 5.55 3.13
C SER A 242 5.33 4.72 1.99
N MET A 243 5.40 3.39 2.10
CA MET A 243 4.81 2.46 1.12
C MET A 243 3.29 2.63 1.04
N LEU A 244 2.61 2.70 2.18
CA LEU A 244 1.17 2.92 2.24
C LEU A 244 0.77 4.27 1.64
N ARG A 245 1.53 5.33 1.90
CA ARG A 245 1.31 6.65 1.29
C ARG A 245 1.47 6.65 -0.22
N ALA A 246 2.46 5.93 -0.72
CA ALA A 246 2.71 5.83 -2.16
C ALA A 246 1.62 5.04 -2.90
N ARG A 247 0.99 4.05 -2.25
CA ARG A 247 0.01 3.15 -2.87
C ARG A 247 -1.44 3.50 -2.57
N CYS A 248 -1.71 4.07 -1.42
CA CYS A 248 -3.05 4.47 -1.01
C CYS A 248 -2.93 5.85 -0.36
N PRO A 249 -2.68 6.92 -1.13
CA PRO A 249 -2.59 8.25 -0.58
C PRO A 249 -3.92 8.58 0.09
N LEU A 250 -3.91 8.61 1.42
CA LEU A 250 -5.01 9.21 2.14
C LEU A 250 -4.88 10.69 1.80
N GLU A 251 -5.85 11.23 1.07
CA GLU A 251 -5.98 12.68 0.92
C GLU A 251 -5.73 13.29 2.29
N ASP A 252 -4.84 14.28 2.35
CA ASP A 252 -4.66 15.11 3.54
C ASP A 252 -5.97 15.86 3.78
N LYS A 253 -6.96 15.14 4.35
CA LYS A 253 -8.17 15.69 4.97
C LYS A 253 -7.80 16.53 6.20
N ILE A 254 -6.49 16.73 6.43
CA ILE A 254 -5.78 17.56 7.40
C ILE A 254 -5.77 19.04 6.97
N ALA A 255 -6.13 19.39 5.72
CA ALA A 255 -6.60 20.75 5.45
C ALA A 255 -7.94 20.95 6.18
N CYS A 256 -7.85 21.21 7.48
CA CYS A 256 -8.96 21.65 8.30
C CYS A 256 -9.57 22.85 7.59
N ALA A 257 -10.80 22.74 7.13
CA ALA A 257 -11.57 23.95 6.95
C ALA A 257 -11.67 24.58 8.34
N ILE A 258 -11.07 25.76 8.50
CA ILE A 258 -11.24 26.53 9.73
C ILE A 258 -12.63 27.15 9.60
N LYS A 259 -13.56 26.83 10.52
CA LYS A 259 -14.83 27.59 10.58
C LYS A 259 -14.48 29.07 10.70
N GLN A 260 -15.34 29.99 10.26
CA GLN A 260 -15.12 31.43 10.48
C GLN A 260 -14.83 31.79 11.96
N SER A 261 -15.23 30.92 12.90
CA SER A 261 -14.94 31.02 14.34
C SER A 261 -13.52 30.58 14.76
N GLY A 262 -12.64 30.16 13.85
CA GLY A 262 -11.31 29.63 14.19
C GLY A 262 -11.28 28.15 14.61
N ALA A 263 -12.43 27.47 14.65
CA ALA A 263 -12.51 26.08 15.08
C ALA A 263 -12.12 25.11 13.94
N PRO A 264 -11.28 24.08 14.19
CA PRO A 264 -10.93 23.10 13.18
C PRO A 264 -12.16 22.27 12.74
N LEU A 265 -12.42 22.16 11.43
CA LEU A 265 -13.32 21.15 10.89
C LEU A 265 -12.56 19.84 10.70
N HIS A 266 -13.01 18.82 11.42
CA HIS A 266 -12.40 17.50 11.43
C HIS A 266 -12.57 16.71 10.10
N ARG A 267 -13.33 17.24 9.14
CA ARG A 267 -13.41 16.75 7.74
C ARG A 267 -14.22 17.70 6.86
N VAL A 268 -13.69 18.05 5.69
CA VAL A 268 -14.52 18.45 4.53
C VAL A 268 -14.75 17.18 3.71
N LYS A 269 -16.00 16.83 3.41
CA LYS A 269 -16.31 15.86 2.35
C LYS A 269 -16.29 16.64 1.04
N TYR A 270 -15.29 16.40 0.19
CA TYR A 270 -15.37 16.82 -1.21
C TYR A 270 -16.12 15.75 -1.99
N GLU A 271 -17.01 16.16 -2.89
CA GLU A 271 -17.89 15.28 -3.68
C GLU A 271 -17.16 14.52 -4.82
N ASN A 272 -15.85 14.70 -5.04
CA ASN A 272 -15.22 14.25 -6.29
C ASN A 272 -13.85 13.56 -6.14
N THR A 273 -13.82 12.45 -5.43
CA THR A 273 -12.93 11.33 -5.80
C THR A 273 -13.81 10.09 -5.75
N VAL A 274 -14.13 9.51 -6.92
CA VAL A 274 -14.86 8.24 -7.03
C VAL A 274 -14.11 7.25 -6.17
N SER A 275 -14.63 7.00 -4.98
CA SER A 275 -13.96 6.18 -4.02
C SER A 275 -13.96 4.77 -4.60
N ALA A 276 -12.85 4.04 -4.53
CA ALA A 276 -12.86 2.59 -4.78
C ALA A 276 -13.93 1.85 -3.94
N PHE A 277 -14.51 2.53 -2.96
CA PHE A 277 -15.69 2.15 -2.19
C PHE A 277 -17.00 2.06 -3.01
N GLU A 278 -17.19 2.88 -4.04
CA GLU A 278 -18.37 2.86 -4.93
C GLU A 278 -18.29 1.72 -5.96
N THR A 279 -17.10 1.17 -6.20
CA THR A 279 -16.87 0.05 -7.12
C THR A 279 -16.86 -1.31 -6.43
N LEU A 280 -16.95 -1.36 -5.09
CA LEU A 280 -17.10 -2.61 -4.36
C LEU A 280 -18.51 -3.19 -4.58
N PRO A 281 -18.65 -4.52 -4.77
CA PRO A 281 -19.96 -5.15 -4.87
C PRO A 281 -20.75 -4.89 -3.59
N GLN A 282 -21.78 -4.07 -3.70
CA GLN A 282 -22.70 -3.82 -2.60
C GLN A 282 -23.48 -5.11 -2.33
N LYS A 283 -23.53 -5.55 -1.07
CA LYS A 283 -24.46 -6.61 -0.68
C LYS A 283 -25.87 -6.11 -1.00
N GLY A 284 -26.56 -6.82 -1.89
CA GLY A 284 -27.94 -6.53 -2.26
C GLY A 284 -28.82 -6.40 -1.01
N VAL A 285 -29.69 -5.40 -1.05
CA VAL A 285 -30.85 -5.28 -0.17
C VAL A 285 -31.80 -6.44 -0.44
#